data_AF-A0A1F9FH82-F1
#
_entry.id   AF-A0A1F9FH82-F1
#
_cell.length_a   1.000
_cell.length_b   1.000
_cell.length_c   1.000
_cell.angle_alpha   90.00
_cell.angle_beta   90.00
_cell.angle_gamma   90.00
#
_symmetry.space_group_name_H-M   'P 1'
#
loop_
_entity.id
_entity.type
_entity.pdbx_description
1 polymer ?
#
loop_
_entity_poly.entity_id
_entity_poly.type
_entity_poly.pdbx_seq_one_letter_code
_entity_poly.pdbx_strand_id
1 'polypeptide(L)'
;MLIKKSRIDTFDDWVDMFHQWHADIGYPTELIGNDYTFETKLGDIESNEIEFGDYAGRPKWQKATDIPDQRVRDALTHLIEYQGDTEFASVEQQTNLLERAPTEVDLKNLIRINREEMRHGWQMAYVLVTYFGDDGKRQSRRLLERRASANTRLLDSFNQPVRNWLDFFTYTSFIDRDGKYQLNMLSRTAFAPLGHSILPMLQEEAYHLAQGNLGLMRIVKAGRIPTTVIQKYFNKWISTAFDLFGQDESSSAHWAYVWGLKGRYDEQLYDAPADMDKLNELSRATFFKEVSALVDALNHHVPKDQPRLTIPDDKFRRSIGNYAGKTYSITGKLLSQEEYGKHLKEVMPSDADDQSVINLEKEKGWILDANQK
;
A
#
# COMPACT_ATOMS: atom_id res chain seq x y z
N MET A 1 24.28 -2.22 9.00
CA MET A 1 25.19 -1.38 9.81
C MET A 1 24.40 -0.12 10.12
N LEU A 2 24.23 0.31 11.38
CA LEU A 2 23.37 1.47 11.67
C LEU A 2 23.76 2.65 10.76
N ILE A 3 22.78 3.19 10.00
CA ILE A 3 22.91 4.41 9.18
C ILE A 3 23.81 5.36 9.97
N LYS A 4 25.03 5.64 9.45
CA LYS A 4 25.88 6.68 10.04
C LYS A 4 24.97 7.89 10.15
N LYS A 5 24.77 8.43 11.36
CA LYS A 5 23.93 9.61 11.62
C LYS A 5 24.48 10.79 10.79
N SER A 6 24.18 10.81 9.50
CA SER A 6 24.44 11.92 8.63
C SER A 6 23.36 12.93 8.91
N ARG A 7 23.81 14.12 9.24
CA ARG A 7 22.97 15.29 9.24
C ARG A 7 22.50 15.48 7.79
N ILE A 8 21.20 15.65 7.60
CA ILE A 8 20.62 15.94 6.28
C ILE A 8 20.57 17.46 6.17
N ASP A 9 21.51 18.07 5.44
CA ASP A 9 21.51 19.51 5.16
C ASP A 9 20.87 19.79 3.79
N THR A 10 21.09 18.92 2.80
CA THR A 10 20.51 18.94 1.45
C THR A 10 19.74 17.66 1.12
N PHE A 11 19.09 17.62 -0.05
CA PHE A 11 18.49 16.37 -0.54
C PHE A 11 19.55 15.35 -0.96
N ASP A 12 20.72 15.78 -1.44
CA ASP A 12 21.84 14.88 -1.77
C ASP A 12 22.31 14.09 -0.53
N ASP A 13 22.34 14.74 0.65
CA ASP A 13 22.65 14.03 1.91
C ASP A 13 21.62 12.94 2.25
N TRP A 14 20.35 13.15 1.86
CA TRP A 14 19.31 12.13 2.02
C TRP A 14 19.46 11.01 0.97
N VAL A 15 19.91 11.32 -0.25
CA VAL A 15 20.20 10.32 -1.29
C VAL A 15 21.31 9.36 -0.83
N ASP A 16 22.36 9.87 -0.19
CA ASP A 16 23.40 9.03 0.43
C ASP A 16 22.81 8.08 1.48
N MET A 17 21.87 8.56 2.30
CA MET A 17 21.16 7.74 3.28
C MET A 17 20.28 6.68 2.62
N PHE A 18 19.60 7.02 1.53
CA PHE A 18 18.80 6.08 0.76
C PHE A 18 19.67 4.94 0.20
N HIS A 19 20.86 5.23 -0.34
CA HIS A 19 21.78 4.20 -0.80
C HIS A 19 22.30 3.31 0.34
N GLN A 20 22.53 3.89 1.53
CA GLN A 20 22.85 3.10 2.71
C GLN A 20 21.68 2.20 3.14
N TRP A 21 20.45 2.74 3.16
CA TRP A 21 19.24 1.97 3.45
C TRP A 21 19.07 0.79 2.47
N HIS A 22 19.27 1.06 1.18
CA HIS A 22 19.19 0.06 0.12
C HIS A 22 20.20 -1.09 0.33
N ALA A 23 21.44 -0.75 0.69
CA ALA A 23 22.45 -1.73 1.03
C ALA A 23 22.11 -2.51 2.31
N ASP A 24 21.56 -1.85 3.33
CA ASP A 24 21.21 -2.46 4.61
C ASP A 24 20.07 -3.47 4.50
N ILE A 25 19.11 -3.28 3.59
CA ILE A 25 18.03 -4.25 3.33
C ILE A 25 18.48 -5.43 2.47
N GLY A 26 19.73 -5.41 1.97
CA GLY A 26 20.29 -6.48 1.15
C GLY A 26 19.67 -6.60 -0.23
N TYR A 27 19.07 -5.53 -0.76
CA TYR A 27 18.50 -5.55 -2.11
C TYR A 27 19.63 -5.56 -3.14
N PRO A 28 19.66 -6.53 -4.09
CA PRO A 28 20.72 -6.67 -5.07
C PRO A 28 20.68 -5.53 -6.12
N THR A 29 21.55 -4.55 -5.97
CA THR A 29 21.62 -3.35 -6.82
C THR A 29 21.85 -3.69 -8.30
N GLU A 30 22.57 -4.76 -8.60
CA GLU A 30 22.79 -5.23 -9.98
C GLU A 30 21.49 -5.62 -10.69
N LEU A 31 20.47 -6.07 -9.93
CA LEU A 31 19.15 -6.35 -10.48
C LEU A 31 18.38 -5.07 -10.83
N ILE A 32 18.78 -3.91 -10.29
CA ILE A 32 18.25 -2.60 -10.67
C ILE A 32 18.80 -2.14 -12.04
N GLY A 33 19.86 -2.77 -12.54
CA GLY A 33 20.43 -2.47 -13.84
C GLY A 33 21.20 -1.15 -13.85
N ASN A 34 22.36 -1.18 -14.50
CA ASN A 34 23.34 -0.09 -14.45
C ASN A 34 22.86 1.23 -15.08
N ASP A 35 21.82 1.18 -15.92
CA ASP A 35 21.27 2.35 -16.62
C ASP A 35 20.09 3.00 -15.88
N TYR A 36 19.61 2.41 -14.80
CA TYR A 36 18.49 2.96 -14.03
C TYR A 36 18.98 3.99 -13.01
N THR A 37 18.39 5.17 -13.04
CA THR A 37 18.66 6.24 -12.07
C THR A 37 17.36 6.57 -11.33
N PHE A 38 17.42 6.62 -10.00
CA PHE A 38 16.32 7.14 -9.20
C PHE A 38 16.18 8.64 -9.43
N GLU A 39 14.98 9.09 -9.75
CA GLU A 39 14.71 10.49 -10.06
C GLU A 39 13.37 10.94 -9.45
N THR A 40 13.30 12.23 -9.15
CA THR A 40 12.05 12.90 -8.80
C THR A 40 11.26 13.19 -10.07
N LYS A 41 10.10 12.55 -10.23
CA LYS A 41 9.19 12.78 -11.37
C LYS A 41 8.04 13.67 -10.94
N LEU A 42 7.93 14.88 -11.46
CA LEU A 42 6.79 15.76 -11.20
C LEU A 42 5.88 15.78 -12.43
N GLY A 43 4.58 15.56 -12.21
CA GLY A 43 3.55 15.65 -13.25
C GLY A 43 2.72 16.92 -13.13
N ASP A 44 1.91 17.22 -14.14
CA ASP A 44 0.97 18.33 -14.08
C ASP A 44 -0.15 18.06 -13.07
N ILE A 45 -0.63 19.13 -12.43
CA ILE A 45 -1.83 19.09 -11.59
C ILE A 45 -3.04 19.56 -12.40
N GLU A 46 -4.21 19.01 -12.11
CA GLU A 46 -5.43 19.31 -12.88
C GLU A 46 -5.97 20.73 -12.64
N SER A 47 -5.70 21.30 -11.46
CA SER A 47 -6.15 22.65 -11.10
C SER A 47 -5.07 23.37 -10.30
N ASN A 48 -4.95 24.69 -10.53
CA ASN A 48 -4.14 25.58 -9.69
C ASN A 48 -4.94 26.15 -8.49
N GLU A 49 -6.23 25.84 -8.41
CA GLU A 49 -7.10 26.22 -7.31
C GLU A 49 -7.31 25.06 -6.34
N ILE A 50 -7.54 25.37 -5.07
CA ILE A 50 -7.94 24.40 -4.05
C ILE A 50 -9.37 23.98 -4.35
N GLU A 51 -9.60 22.67 -4.42
CA GLU A 51 -10.84 22.11 -5.00
C GLU A 51 -11.91 21.79 -3.94
N PHE A 52 -11.52 21.59 -2.68
CA PHE A 52 -12.43 21.23 -1.59
C PHE A 52 -11.96 21.79 -0.24
N GLY A 53 -12.84 21.70 0.76
CA GLY A 53 -12.59 22.24 2.11
C GLY A 53 -12.77 23.76 2.22
N ASP A 54 -12.43 24.32 3.38
CA ASP A 54 -12.63 25.74 3.74
C ASP A 54 -11.79 26.71 2.90
N TYR A 55 -10.77 26.20 2.24
CA TYR A 55 -9.88 26.96 1.36
C TYR A 55 -10.26 26.85 -0.13
N ALA A 56 -11.35 26.16 -0.47
CA ALA A 56 -11.79 25.98 -1.85
C ALA A 56 -11.92 27.32 -2.61
N GLY A 57 -11.53 27.31 -3.89
CA GLY A 57 -11.52 28.49 -4.77
C GLY A 57 -10.35 29.45 -4.56
N ARG A 58 -9.45 29.18 -3.59
CA ARG A 58 -8.19 29.92 -3.43
C ARG A 58 -7.09 29.25 -4.26
N PRO A 59 -6.00 29.96 -4.60
CA PRO A 59 -4.83 29.33 -5.21
C PRO A 59 -4.21 28.23 -4.32
N LYS A 60 -3.77 27.12 -4.91
CA LYS A 60 -3.00 26.09 -4.20
C LYS A 60 -1.68 26.65 -3.67
N TRP A 61 -1.28 26.19 -2.49
CA TRP A 61 -0.05 26.57 -1.81
C TRP A 61 1.18 26.04 -2.56
N GLN A 62 2.16 26.91 -2.80
CA GLN A 62 3.38 26.59 -3.54
C GLN A 62 4.55 26.31 -2.60
N LYS A 63 4.50 26.86 -1.38
CA LYS A 63 5.52 26.73 -0.34
C LYS A 63 4.86 26.46 1.01
N ALA A 64 5.58 25.83 1.93
CA ALA A 64 5.06 25.58 3.27
C ALA A 64 4.66 26.87 4.01
N THR A 65 5.31 28.00 3.72
CA THR A 65 4.98 29.33 4.25
C THR A 65 3.64 29.89 3.78
N ASP A 66 3.08 29.36 2.69
CA ASP A 66 1.77 29.77 2.17
C ASP A 66 0.63 29.12 2.97
N ILE A 67 0.94 28.04 3.70
CA ILE A 67 -0.01 27.31 4.55
C ILE A 67 -0.31 28.18 5.80
N PRO A 68 -1.58 28.56 6.03
CA PRO A 68 -1.93 29.62 6.98
C PRO A 68 -1.85 29.23 8.46
N ASP A 69 -1.89 27.93 8.79
CA ASP A 69 -1.91 27.43 10.16
C ASP A 69 -0.90 26.28 10.34
N GLN A 70 -0.17 26.29 11.45
CA GLN A 70 0.83 25.27 11.76
C GLN A 70 0.22 23.86 11.83
N ARG A 71 -1.02 23.72 12.32
CA ARG A 71 -1.71 22.42 12.40
C ARG A 71 -1.98 21.81 11.03
N VAL A 72 -2.25 22.66 10.03
CA VAL A 72 -2.43 22.22 8.63
C VAL A 72 -1.11 21.71 8.09
N ARG A 73 -0.01 22.42 8.37
CA ARG A 73 1.34 22.01 7.97
C ARG A 73 1.72 20.68 8.61
N ASP A 74 1.48 20.53 9.91
CA ASP A 74 1.80 19.30 10.66
C ASP A 74 0.96 18.11 10.16
N ALA A 75 -0.32 18.32 9.84
CA ALA A 75 -1.16 17.28 9.26
C ALA A 75 -0.68 16.86 7.85
N LEU A 76 -0.28 17.83 7.02
CA LEU A 76 0.26 17.56 5.69
C LEU A 76 1.58 16.77 5.77
N THR A 77 2.51 17.15 6.64
CA THR A 77 3.77 16.43 6.80
C THR A 77 3.54 15.00 7.30
N HIS A 78 2.61 14.80 8.25
CA HIS A 78 2.21 13.46 8.65
C HIS A 78 1.62 12.63 7.50
N LEU A 79 0.75 13.19 6.65
CA LEU A 79 0.21 12.47 5.49
C LEU A 79 1.32 12.02 4.53
N ILE A 80 2.30 12.88 4.28
CA ILE A 80 3.46 12.56 3.43
C ILE A 80 4.35 11.51 4.09
N GLU A 81 4.56 11.57 5.42
CA GLU A 81 5.35 10.58 6.15
C GLU A 81 4.68 9.19 6.11
N TYR A 82 3.36 9.11 6.30
CA TYR A 82 2.63 7.86 6.25
C TYR A 82 2.67 7.23 4.85
N GLN A 83 2.45 8.02 3.79
CA GLN A 83 2.60 7.54 2.41
C GLN A 83 4.04 7.10 2.12
N GLY A 84 5.04 7.90 2.48
CA GLY A 84 6.44 7.55 2.22
C GLY A 84 6.91 6.30 2.98
N ASP A 85 6.32 6.00 4.14
CA ASP A 85 6.70 4.85 4.96
C ASP A 85 6.25 3.52 4.34
N THR A 86 5.12 3.51 3.63
CA THR A 86 4.59 2.30 2.97
C THR A 86 5.51 1.82 1.85
N GLU A 87 6.08 2.75 1.09
CA GLU A 87 6.83 2.42 -0.13
C GLU A 87 8.15 1.71 0.21
N PHE A 88 8.82 2.14 1.28
CA PHE A 88 10.03 1.45 1.75
C PHE A 88 9.70 0.14 2.45
N ALA A 89 8.54 0.05 3.09
CA ALA A 89 8.12 -1.16 3.76
C ALA A 89 7.78 -2.29 2.78
N SER A 90 7.09 -1.98 1.69
CA SER A 90 6.72 -2.98 0.67
C SER A 90 7.97 -3.64 0.07
N VAL A 91 9.01 -2.86 -0.23
CA VAL A 91 10.30 -3.35 -0.70
C VAL A 91 10.95 -4.29 0.32
N GLU A 92 10.99 -3.89 1.59
CA GLU A 92 11.56 -4.71 2.67
C GLU A 92 10.84 -6.05 2.83
N GLN A 93 9.51 -6.05 2.70
CA GLN A 93 8.69 -7.25 2.85
C GLN A 93 8.91 -8.27 1.74
N GLN A 94 9.37 -7.84 0.56
CA GLN A 94 9.35 -8.64 -0.68
C GLN A 94 10.74 -9.13 -1.13
N THR A 95 11.82 -8.65 -0.52
CA THR A 95 13.21 -8.95 -0.92
C THR A 95 13.53 -10.45 -0.98
N ASN A 96 12.95 -11.25 -0.09
CA ASN A 96 13.11 -12.71 -0.02
C ASN A 96 12.57 -13.46 -1.26
N LEU A 97 11.79 -12.81 -2.12
CA LEU A 97 11.17 -13.43 -3.28
C LEU A 97 12.07 -13.41 -4.53
N LEU A 98 13.06 -12.51 -4.56
CA LEU A 98 13.95 -12.29 -5.71
C LEU A 98 14.68 -13.57 -6.13
N GLU A 99 15.18 -14.36 -5.18
CA GLU A 99 15.91 -15.60 -5.45
C GLU A 99 15.03 -16.76 -5.93
N ARG A 100 13.71 -16.60 -5.82
CA ARG A 100 12.74 -17.70 -5.92
C ARG A 100 11.67 -17.42 -6.98
N ALA A 101 11.92 -16.49 -7.88
CA ALA A 101 10.94 -16.06 -8.87
C ALA A 101 10.47 -17.23 -9.75
N PRO A 102 9.15 -17.39 -9.98
CA PRO A 102 8.63 -18.49 -10.78
C PRO A 102 9.11 -18.49 -12.23
N THR A 103 9.29 -17.30 -12.81
CA THR A 103 9.83 -17.09 -14.15
C THR A 103 10.72 -15.85 -14.19
N GLU A 104 11.53 -15.72 -15.24
CA GLU A 104 12.31 -14.49 -15.48
C GLU A 104 11.41 -13.26 -15.66
N VAL A 105 10.21 -13.44 -16.21
CA VAL A 105 9.23 -12.35 -16.35
C VAL A 105 8.71 -11.93 -14.98
N ASP A 106 8.38 -12.87 -14.10
CA ASP A 106 7.95 -12.57 -12.74
C ASP A 106 9.06 -11.88 -11.94
N LEU A 107 10.32 -12.29 -12.12
CA LEU A 107 11.47 -11.61 -11.53
C LEU A 107 11.58 -10.16 -12.01
N LYS A 108 11.48 -9.92 -13.32
CA LYS A 108 11.51 -8.57 -13.91
C LYS A 108 10.36 -7.71 -13.41
N ASN A 109 9.17 -8.28 -13.27
CA ASN A 109 7.99 -7.59 -12.75
C ASN A 109 8.19 -7.17 -11.29
N LEU A 110 8.66 -8.09 -10.42
CA LEU A 110 8.97 -7.79 -9.02
C LEU A 110 10.05 -6.70 -8.90
N ILE A 111 11.14 -6.84 -9.67
CA ILE A 111 12.20 -5.82 -9.72
C ILE A 111 11.64 -4.46 -10.10
N ARG A 112 10.76 -4.41 -11.11
CA ARG A 112 10.14 -3.15 -11.54
C ARG A 112 9.27 -2.55 -10.43
N ILE A 113 8.41 -3.36 -9.80
CA ILE A 113 7.57 -2.92 -8.68
C ILE A 113 8.46 -2.34 -7.58
N ASN A 114 9.48 -3.07 -7.11
CA ASN A 114 10.35 -2.59 -6.04
C ASN A 114 11.12 -1.31 -6.42
N ARG A 115 11.54 -1.15 -7.68
CA ARG A 115 12.14 0.12 -8.15
C ARG A 115 11.18 1.28 -8.12
N GLU A 116 9.94 1.08 -8.56
CA GLU A 116 8.91 2.11 -8.56
C GLU A 116 8.56 2.49 -7.12
N GLU A 117 8.40 1.51 -6.22
CA GLU A 117 8.16 1.73 -4.78
C GLU A 117 9.29 2.53 -4.09
N MET A 118 10.55 2.15 -4.32
CA MET A 118 11.69 2.94 -3.85
C MET A 118 11.68 4.38 -4.39
N ARG A 119 11.22 4.56 -5.64
CA ARG A 119 11.10 5.88 -6.27
C ARG A 119 9.94 6.70 -5.67
N HIS A 120 8.85 6.05 -5.26
CA HIS A 120 7.73 6.70 -4.55
C HIS A 120 8.19 7.21 -3.18
N GLY A 121 8.92 6.38 -2.42
CA GLY A 121 9.52 6.77 -1.15
C GLY A 121 10.54 7.91 -1.29
N TRP A 122 11.40 7.84 -2.33
CA TRP A 122 12.30 8.92 -2.73
C TRP A 122 11.56 10.23 -2.99
N GLN A 123 10.42 10.15 -3.67
CA GLN A 123 9.61 11.30 -4.01
C GLN A 123 8.94 11.94 -2.79
N MET A 124 8.42 11.14 -1.85
CA MET A 124 7.92 11.67 -0.57
C MET A 124 9.03 12.33 0.23
N ALA A 125 10.23 11.73 0.28
CA ALA A 125 11.38 12.32 0.92
C ALA A 125 11.84 13.62 0.25
N TYR A 126 11.80 13.71 -1.08
CA TYR A 126 12.09 14.93 -1.81
C TYR A 126 11.14 16.06 -1.39
N VAL A 127 9.83 15.79 -1.32
CA VAL A 127 8.84 16.78 -0.87
C VAL A 127 9.13 17.23 0.56
N LEU A 128 9.40 16.29 1.48
CA LEU A 128 9.73 16.59 2.87
C LEU A 128 10.99 17.48 2.99
N VAL A 129 12.10 17.05 2.40
CA VAL A 129 13.40 17.73 2.53
C VAL A 129 13.38 19.11 1.87
N THR A 130 12.73 19.22 0.70
CA THR A 130 12.75 20.45 -0.10
C THR A 130 11.83 21.53 0.47
N TYR A 131 10.66 21.16 1.00
CA TYR A 131 9.61 22.14 1.31
C TYR A 131 9.37 22.37 2.81
N PHE A 132 9.82 21.47 3.70
CA PHE A 132 9.47 21.51 5.13
C PHE A 132 10.67 21.73 6.08
N GLY A 133 11.83 22.09 5.54
CA GLY A 133 13.00 22.46 6.34
C GLY A 133 13.44 21.36 7.32
N ASP A 134 13.85 21.75 8.53
CA ASP A 134 14.39 20.81 9.51
C ASP A 134 13.40 19.75 9.98
N ASP A 135 12.09 20.03 9.95
CA ASP A 135 11.08 19.03 10.29
C ASP A 135 10.94 17.97 9.20
N GLY A 136 10.84 18.40 7.93
CA GLY A 136 10.83 17.49 6.79
C GLY A 136 12.08 16.62 6.72
N LYS A 137 13.26 17.18 6.98
CA LYS A 137 14.52 16.42 7.08
C LYS A 137 14.51 15.37 8.19
N ARG A 138 13.89 15.64 9.34
CA ARG A 138 13.75 14.65 10.42
C ARG A 138 12.79 13.54 10.03
N GLN A 139 11.66 13.86 9.42
CA GLN A 139 10.69 12.86 8.98
C GLN A 139 11.23 12.00 7.85
N SER A 140 11.89 12.59 6.85
CA SER A 140 12.48 11.83 5.72
C SER A 140 13.56 10.86 6.19
N ARG A 141 14.31 11.19 7.25
CA ARG A 141 15.22 10.25 7.91
C ARG A 141 14.48 9.03 8.47
N ARG A 142 13.35 9.24 9.15
CA ARG A 142 12.59 8.16 9.80
C ARG A 142 12.03 7.15 8.80
N LEU A 143 11.72 7.59 7.57
CA LEU A 143 11.32 6.70 6.47
C LEU A 143 12.33 5.56 6.24
N LEU A 144 13.63 5.85 6.41
CA LEU A 144 14.74 4.93 6.21
C LEU A 144 15.21 4.25 7.52
N GLU A 145 14.92 4.83 8.68
CA GLU A 145 15.27 4.23 9.98
C GLU A 145 14.29 3.13 10.41
N ARG A 146 13.01 3.27 10.07
CA ARG A 146 12.00 2.23 10.33
C ARG A 146 12.24 1.01 9.44
N ARG A 147 11.92 -0.15 9.99
CA ARG A 147 12.10 -1.49 9.39
C ARG A 147 10.85 -2.35 9.61
N ALA A 148 10.35 -2.96 8.54
CA ALA A 148 9.28 -3.96 8.59
C ALA A 148 9.71 -5.17 9.44
N SER A 149 10.96 -5.63 9.29
CA SER A 149 11.53 -6.74 10.06
C SER A 149 11.65 -6.49 11.56
N ALA A 150 11.68 -5.22 11.98
CA ALA A 150 11.70 -4.83 13.38
C ALA A 150 10.31 -4.44 13.92
N ASN A 151 9.25 -4.61 13.11
CA ASN A 151 7.89 -4.20 13.43
C ASN A 151 7.79 -2.71 13.81
N THR A 152 8.47 -1.85 13.05
CA THR A 152 8.54 -0.40 13.34
C THR A 152 7.90 0.46 12.27
N ARG A 153 7.34 -0.12 11.19
CA ARG A 153 6.55 0.62 10.19
C ARG A 153 5.25 1.13 10.80
N LEU A 154 4.77 2.27 10.29
CA LEU A 154 3.66 3.01 10.89
C LEU A 154 2.30 2.28 10.79
N LEU A 155 2.14 1.44 9.78
CA LEU A 155 0.91 0.71 9.47
C LEU A 155 1.16 -0.79 9.60
N ASP A 156 0.31 -1.50 10.35
CA ASP A 156 0.52 -2.91 10.70
C ASP A 156 0.62 -3.83 9.47
N SER A 157 -0.17 -3.57 8.42
CA SER A 157 -0.10 -4.31 7.14
C SER A 157 1.31 -4.37 6.56
N PHE A 158 2.10 -3.31 6.76
CA PHE A 158 3.45 -3.14 6.24
C PHE A 158 4.53 -3.70 7.19
N ASN A 159 4.12 -4.30 8.31
CA ASN A 159 4.96 -5.14 9.16
C ASN A 159 4.63 -6.64 9.02
N GLN A 160 3.52 -7.00 8.35
CA GLN A 160 3.16 -8.40 8.13
C GLN A 160 4.11 -9.06 7.11
N PRO A 161 4.57 -10.30 7.31
CA PRO A 161 5.55 -10.89 6.41
C PRO A 161 4.91 -11.26 5.05
N VAL A 162 5.63 -11.02 3.94
CA VAL A 162 5.31 -11.59 2.62
C VAL A 162 6.26 -12.77 2.39
N ARG A 163 5.76 -14.00 2.50
CA ARG A 163 6.62 -15.20 2.59
C ARG A 163 6.81 -15.93 1.26
N ASN A 164 5.81 -15.86 0.40
CA ASN A 164 5.76 -16.62 -0.84
C ASN A 164 5.07 -15.83 -1.97
N TRP A 165 5.09 -16.34 -3.19
CA TRP A 165 4.58 -15.64 -4.36
C TRP A 165 3.05 -15.56 -4.39
N LEU A 166 2.33 -16.52 -3.81
CA LEU A 166 0.88 -16.37 -3.60
C LEU A 166 0.60 -15.21 -2.63
N ASP A 167 1.39 -15.10 -1.56
CA ASP A 167 1.36 -14.01 -0.59
C ASP A 167 1.59 -12.66 -1.30
N PHE A 168 2.61 -12.57 -2.15
CA PHE A 168 2.96 -11.37 -2.93
C PHE A 168 1.89 -10.97 -3.94
N PHE A 169 1.35 -11.90 -4.73
CA PHE A 169 0.29 -11.57 -5.68
C PHE A 169 -1.01 -11.17 -4.98
N THR A 170 -1.27 -11.72 -3.79
CA THR A 170 -2.40 -11.30 -2.95
C THR A 170 -2.15 -9.90 -2.37
N TYR A 171 -0.93 -9.64 -1.89
CA TYR A 171 -0.50 -8.33 -1.40
C TYR A 171 -0.65 -7.25 -2.47
N THR A 172 -0.02 -7.42 -3.63
CA THR A 172 -0.07 -6.45 -4.74
C THR A 172 -1.47 -6.30 -5.35
N SER A 173 -2.35 -7.29 -5.20
CA SER A 173 -3.75 -7.19 -5.65
C SER A 173 -4.62 -6.34 -4.71
N PHE A 174 -4.35 -6.37 -3.39
CA PHE A 174 -5.24 -5.83 -2.37
C PHE A 174 -4.63 -4.76 -1.45
N ILE A 175 -3.35 -4.87 -1.07
CA ILE A 175 -2.65 -3.89 -0.22
C ILE A 175 -2.15 -2.70 -1.04
N ASP A 176 -1.42 -2.91 -2.14
CA ASP A 176 -1.03 -1.81 -3.06
C ASP A 176 -2.25 -1.05 -3.56
N ARG A 177 -3.40 -1.74 -3.65
CA ARG A 177 -4.65 -1.08 -4.01
C ARG A 177 -5.05 0.00 -3.02
N ASP A 178 -4.72 -0.10 -1.73
CA ASP A 178 -4.86 1.05 -0.83
C ASP A 178 -4.02 2.24 -1.31
N GLY A 179 -2.77 2.02 -1.73
CA GLY A 179 -1.91 3.03 -2.35
C GLY A 179 -2.61 3.80 -3.47
N LYS A 180 -3.26 3.10 -4.42
CA LYS A 180 -4.13 3.75 -5.44
C LYS A 180 -5.18 4.68 -4.83
N TYR A 181 -5.87 4.26 -3.77
CA TYR A 181 -6.90 5.07 -3.12
C TYR A 181 -6.29 6.28 -2.40
N GLN A 182 -5.21 6.06 -1.63
CA GLN A 182 -4.52 7.12 -0.89
C GLN A 182 -3.96 8.17 -1.84
N LEU A 183 -3.26 7.75 -2.89
CA LEU A 183 -2.71 8.62 -3.91
C LEU A 183 -3.82 9.38 -4.65
N ASN A 184 -4.91 8.72 -5.07
CA ASN A 184 -6.03 9.42 -5.71
C ASN A 184 -6.62 10.51 -4.78
N MET A 185 -6.88 10.19 -3.51
CA MET A 185 -7.39 11.14 -2.52
C MET A 185 -6.41 12.30 -2.25
N LEU A 186 -5.10 12.06 -2.33
CA LEU A 186 -4.05 13.08 -2.15
C LEU A 186 -3.77 13.89 -3.42
N SER A 187 -4.11 13.40 -4.61
CA SER A 187 -3.83 14.05 -5.89
C SER A 187 -4.41 15.46 -6.00
N ARG A 188 -5.52 15.70 -5.29
CA ARG A 188 -6.27 16.97 -5.26
C ARG A 188 -5.86 17.91 -4.13
N THR A 189 -4.82 17.56 -3.37
CA THR A 189 -4.35 18.34 -2.22
C THR A 189 -4.17 19.84 -2.53
N ALA A 190 -4.37 20.67 -1.52
CA ALA A 190 -4.18 22.11 -1.54
C ALA A 190 -2.70 22.50 -1.66
N PHE A 191 -1.77 21.58 -1.41
CA PHE A 191 -0.34 21.81 -1.52
C PHE A 191 0.22 21.32 -2.86
N ALA A 192 0.41 22.24 -3.81
CA ALA A 192 0.78 21.93 -5.18
C ALA A 192 2.03 21.04 -5.32
N PRO A 193 3.13 21.21 -4.55
CA PRO A 193 4.30 20.33 -4.67
C PRO A 193 4.02 18.86 -4.36
N LEU A 194 3.10 18.57 -3.45
CA LEU A 194 2.63 17.19 -3.23
C LEU A 194 1.77 16.73 -4.41
N GLY A 195 0.81 17.55 -4.86
CA GLY A 195 -0.03 17.21 -6.03
C GLY A 195 0.77 16.85 -7.27
N HIS A 196 1.80 17.64 -7.59
CA HIS A 196 2.74 17.36 -8.68
C HIS A 196 3.48 16.03 -8.50
N SER A 197 3.69 15.57 -7.26
CA SER A 197 4.33 14.28 -7.02
C SER A 197 3.43 13.08 -7.27
N ILE A 198 2.12 13.23 -7.09
CA ILE A 198 1.19 12.10 -7.05
C ILE A 198 0.95 11.48 -8.43
N LEU A 199 0.81 12.29 -9.49
CA LEU A 199 0.39 11.78 -10.80
C LEU A 199 1.34 10.72 -11.38
N PRO A 200 2.68 10.91 -11.37
CA PRO A 200 3.60 9.87 -11.84
C PRO A 200 3.54 8.59 -11.01
N MET A 201 3.30 8.68 -9.69
CA MET A 201 3.13 7.51 -8.83
C MET A 201 1.84 6.75 -9.19
N LEU A 202 0.71 7.45 -9.39
CA LEU A 202 -0.56 6.83 -9.82
C LEU A 202 -0.43 6.06 -11.15
N GLN A 203 0.36 6.57 -12.09
CA GLN A 203 0.61 5.89 -13.37
C GLN A 203 1.42 4.60 -13.20
N GLU A 204 2.38 4.60 -12.27
CA GLU A 204 3.20 3.43 -11.93
C GLU A 204 2.36 2.41 -11.14
N GLU A 205 1.53 2.85 -10.20
CA GLU A 205 0.67 2.01 -9.34
C GLU A 205 -0.24 1.08 -10.15
N ALA A 206 -0.77 1.56 -11.28
CA ALA A 206 -1.62 0.77 -12.17
C ALA A 206 -0.92 -0.51 -12.66
N TYR A 207 0.41 -0.48 -12.81
CA TYR A 207 1.20 -1.64 -13.18
C TYR A 207 1.26 -2.67 -12.05
N HIS A 208 1.44 -2.24 -10.79
CA HIS A 208 1.55 -3.12 -9.62
C HIS A 208 0.26 -3.92 -9.43
N LEU A 209 -0.88 -3.22 -9.45
CA LEU A 209 -2.20 -3.83 -9.34
C LEU A 209 -2.47 -4.83 -10.46
N ALA A 210 -2.02 -4.52 -11.69
CA ALA A 210 -2.16 -5.43 -12.82
C ALA A 210 -1.35 -6.71 -12.60
N GLN A 211 -0.10 -6.61 -12.11
CA GLN A 211 0.73 -7.79 -11.84
C GLN A 211 0.14 -8.68 -10.73
N GLY A 212 -0.38 -8.09 -9.66
CA GLY A 212 -1.09 -8.83 -8.62
C GLY A 212 -2.27 -9.63 -9.16
N ASN A 213 -3.17 -8.98 -9.90
CA ASN A 213 -4.37 -9.63 -10.45
C ASN A 213 -4.01 -10.71 -11.49
N LEU A 214 -3.05 -10.45 -12.37
CA LEU A 214 -2.60 -11.42 -13.38
C LEU A 214 -1.91 -12.62 -12.72
N GLY A 215 -1.09 -12.40 -11.69
CA GLY A 215 -0.47 -13.47 -10.92
C GLY A 215 -1.48 -14.37 -10.23
N LEU A 216 -2.47 -13.80 -9.54
CA LEU A 216 -3.58 -14.56 -8.94
C LEU A 216 -4.38 -15.33 -9.99
N MET A 217 -4.71 -14.71 -11.13
CA MET A 217 -5.40 -15.39 -12.23
C MET A 217 -4.59 -16.60 -12.72
N ARG A 218 -3.27 -16.44 -12.90
CA ARG A 218 -2.37 -17.52 -13.35
C ARG A 218 -2.28 -18.66 -12.34
N ILE A 219 -2.27 -18.36 -11.04
CA ILE A 219 -2.30 -19.37 -9.97
C ILE A 219 -3.63 -20.12 -9.98
N VAL A 220 -4.76 -19.41 -10.01
CA VAL A 220 -6.10 -20.01 -10.00
C VAL A 220 -6.31 -20.90 -11.23
N LYS A 221 -5.93 -20.42 -12.42
CA LYS A 221 -6.01 -21.20 -13.67
C LYS A 221 -5.11 -22.44 -13.67
N ALA A 222 -3.92 -22.37 -13.04
CA ALA A 222 -3.05 -23.54 -12.91
C ALA A 222 -3.67 -24.63 -12.00
N GLY A 223 -4.50 -24.23 -11.03
CA GLY A 223 -5.27 -25.14 -10.18
C GLY A 223 -4.45 -26.03 -9.26
N ARG A 224 -3.15 -25.71 -9.06
CA ARG A 224 -2.23 -26.51 -8.25
C ARG A 224 -2.28 -26.20 -6.76
N ILE A 225 -2.63 -24.96 -6.42
CA ILE A 225 -2.88 -24.55 -5.03
C ILE A 225 -4.38 -24.68 -4.77
N PRO A 226 -4.81 -25.44 -3.74
CA PRO A 226 -6.22 -25.50 -3.36
C PRO A 226 -6.77 -24.10 -3.05
N THR A 227 -7.97 -23.79 -3.54
CA THR A 227 -8.70 -22.55 -3.24
C THR A 227 -8.88 -22.31 -1.75
N THR A 228 -8.97 -23.38 -0.95
CA THR A 228 -9.01 -23.29 0.52
C THR A 228 -7.72 -22.70 1.11
N VAL A 229 -6.56 -22.95 0.48
CA VAL A 229 -5.30 -22.32 0.85
C VAL A 229 -5.26 -20.87 0.34
N ILE A 230 -5.65 -20.62 -0.91
CA ILE A 230 -5.73 -19.25 -1.48
C ILE A 230 -6.63 -18.34 -0.62
N GLN A 231 -7.79 -18.85 -0.18
CA GLN A 231 -8.73 -18.13 0.66
C GLN A 231 -8.09 -17.65 1.97
N LYS A 232 -7.16 -18.41 2.56
CA LYS A 232 -6.45 -18.00 3.77
C LYS A 232 -5.61 -16.74 3.55
N TYR A 233 -4.92 -16.63 2.41
CA TYR A 233 -4.15 -15.44 2.05
C TYR A 233 -5.07 -14.24 1.76
N PHE A 234 -6.25 -14.46 1.18
CA PHE A 234 -7.26 -13.42 0.99
C PHE A 234 -7.76 -12.90 2.35
N ASN A 235 -8.06 -13.82 3.28
CA ASN A 235 -8.45 -13.46 4.65
C ASN A 235 -7.36 -12.64 5.36
N LYS A 236 -6.08 -13.03 5.19
CA LYS A 236 -4.93 -12.31 5.74
C LYS A 236 -4.87 -10.86 5.27
N TRP A 237 -4.81 -10.64 3.96
CA TRP A 237 -4.53 -9.31 3.41
C TRP A 237 -5.75 -8.41 3.30
N ILE A 238 -6.92 -8.94 2.93
CA ILE A 238 -8.12 -8.11 2.80
C ILE A 238 -8.54 -7.55 4.17
N SER A 239 -8.41 -8.35 5.24
CA SER A 239 -8.72 -7.86 6.60
C SER A 239 -7.80 -6.73 7.05
N THR A 240 -6.48 -6.81 6.79
CA THR A 240 -5.57 -5.69 7.11
C THR A 240 -5.77 -4.50 6.20
N ALA A 241 -6.15 -4.70 4.93
CA ALA A 241 -6.42 -3.61 4.00
C ALA A 241 -7.55 -2.70 4.51
N PHE A 242 -8.59 -3.25 5.15
CA PHE A 242 -9.66 -2.45 5.74
C PHE A 242 -9.21 -1.49 6.85
N ASP A 243 -8.16 -1.85 7.59
CA ASP A 243 -7.58 -1.01 8.64
C ASP A 243 -6.78 0.17 8.05
N LEU A 244 -6.25 0.07 6.81
CA LEU A 244 -5.49 1.14 6.15
C LEU A 244 -6.34 2.40 5.90
N PHE A 245 -7.65 2.25 5.77
CA PHE A 245 -8.59 3.38 5.66
C PHE A 245 -8.82 4.13 6.99
N GLY A 246 -8.26 3.66 8.11
CA GLY A 246 -8.36 4.34 9.40
C GLY A 246 -9.67 4.06 10.15
N GLN A 247 -9.96 4.88 11.17
CA GLN A 247 -11.18 4.75 11.98
C GLN A 247 -12.43 5.21 11.22
N ASP A 248 -13.59 4.67 11.56
CA ASP A 248 -14.87 4.94 10.87
C ASP A 248 -15.25 6.43 10.97
N GLU A 249 -15.37 6.94 12.20
CA GLU A 249 -15.52 8.36 12.52
C GLU A 249 -14.15 8.92 12.92
N SER A 250 -13.57 9.79 12.09
CA SER A 250 -12.17 10.23 12.25
C SER A 250 -12.01 11.74 12.18
N SER A 251 -11.63 12.34 13.32
CA SER A 251 -11.26 13.76 13.37
C SER A 251 -10.09 14.09 12.44
N SER A 252 -9.14 13.17 12.27
CA SER A 252 -8.00 13.40 11.37
C SER A 252 -8.44 13.43 9.90
N ALA A 253 -9.37 12.54 9.50
CA ALA A 253 -9.93 12.56 8.15
C ALA A 253 -10.78 13.82 7.91
N HIS A 254 -11.62 14.19 8.89
CA HIS A 254 -12.40 15.42 8.89
C HIS A 254 -11.50 16.64 8.62
N TRP A 255 -10.46 16.84 9.44
CA TRP A 255 -9.59 18.00 9.30
C TRP A 255 -8.73 17.95 8.04
N ALA A 256 -8.29 16.77 7.60
CA ALA A 256 -7.58 16.64 6.32
C ALA A 256 -8.46 17.08 5.14
N TYR A 257 -9.77 16.79 5.17
CA TYR A 257 -10.70 17.27 4.16
C TYR A 257 -10.97 18.78 4.28
N VAL A 258 -11.34 19.24 5.48
CA VAL A 258 -11.64 20.66 5.75
C VAL A 258 -10.47 21.57 5.37
N TRP A 259 -9.23 21.13 5.58
CA TRP A 259 -8.04 21.90 5.22
C TRP A 259 -7.60 21.72 3.76
N GLY A 260 -8.35 20.99 2.94
CA GLY A 260 -8.02 20.78 1.54
C GLY A 260 -6.85 19.81 1.30
N LEU A 261 -6.43 19.02 2.29
CA LEU A 261 -5.22 18.19 2.20
C LEU A 261 -5.47 16.84 1.52
N LYS A 262 -6.64 16.23 1.75
CA LYS A 262 -7.02 14.91 1.25
C LYS A 262 -8.52 14.86 0.97
N GLY A 263 -8.90 14.63 -0.29
CA GLY A 263 -10.29 14.59 -0.75
C GLY A 263 -10.92 13.20 -0.63
N ARG A 264 -12.15 13.05 -1.13
CA ARG A 264 -12.72 11.72 -1.39
C ARG A 264 -12.03 11.08 -2.59
N TYR A 265 -12.12 9.76 -2.68
CA TYR A 265 -11.71 9.04 -3.89
C TYR A 265 -12.57 9.51 -5.06
N ASP A 266 -11.94 10.04 -6.11
CA ASP A 266 -12.57 10.74 -7.24
C ASP A 266 -13.46 11.93 -6.82
N GLU A 267 -12.95 12.80 -5.94
CA GLU A 267 -13.63 14.01 -5.41
C GLU A 267 -14.41 14.80 -6.47
N GLN A 268 -13.85 14.96 -7.68
CA GLN A 268 -14.42 15.70 -8.81
C GLN A 268 -15.74 15.11 -9.35
N LEU A 269 -16.06 13.86 -9.02
CA LEU A 269 -17.29 13.19 -9.47
C LEU A 269 -18.48 13.42 -8.53
N TYR A 270 -18.29 14.11 -7.41
CA TYR A 270 -19.34 14.34 -6.43
C TYR A 270 -19.92 15.75 -6.53
N ASP A 271 -21.21 15.83 -6.87
CA ASP A 271 -21.98 17.08 -6.80
C ASP A 271 -22.41 17.44 -5.37
N ALA A 272 -22.56 16.42 -4.52
CA ALA A 272 -23.03 16.57 -3.14
C ALA A 272 -21.87 16.90 -2.19
N PRO A 273 -22.12 17.75 -1.15
CA PRO A 273 -21.17 17.96 -0.07
C PRO A 273 -20.76 16.64 0.57
N ALA A 274 -19.48 16.53 0.93
CA ALA A 274 -18.98 15.36 1.62
C ALA A 274 -19.53 15.28 3.05
N ASP A 275 -19.93 14.08 3.46
CA ASP A 275 -20.23 13.76 4.86
C ASP A 275 -18.92 13.48 5.59
N MET A 276 -18.49 14.43 6.42
CA MET A 276 -17.18 14.39 7.08
C MET A 276 -17.03 13.23 8.06
N ASP A 277 -18.14 12.74 8.61
CA ASP A 277 -18.13 11.62 9.57
C ASP A 277 -18.04 10.27 8.85
N LYS A 278 -18.13 10.27 7.51
CA LYS A 278 -18.19 9.07 6.66
C LYS A 278 -17.06 8.95 5.64
N LEU A 279 -16.07 9.85 5.64
CA LEU A 279 -15.00 9.85 4.64
C LEU A 279 -14.25 8.51 4.55
N ASN A 280 -13.79 7.99 5.69
CA ASN A 280 -13.05 6.73 5.74
C ASN A 280 -13.96 5.52 5.45
N GLU A 281 -15.20 5.55 5.94
CA GLU A 281 -16.21 4.51 5.66
C GLU A 281 -16.52 4.43 4.16
N LEU A 282 -16.69 5.58 3.50
CA LEU A 282 -16.93 5.69 2.06
C LEU A 282 -15.77 5.10 1.24
N SER A 283 -14.54 5.47 1.57
CA SER A 283 -13.35 4.93 0.89
C SER A 283 -13.24 3.42 1.08
N ARG A 284 -13.46 2.92 2.30
CA ARG A 284 -13.44 1.48 2.59
C ARG A 284 -14.55 0.72 1.85
N ALA A 285 -15.76 1.28 1.77
CA ALA A 285 -16.87 0.67 1.04
C ALA A 285 -16.62 0.62 -0.48
N THR A 286 -15.97 1.66 -1.02
CA THR A 286 -15.58 1.70 -2.43
C THR A 286 -14.50 0.65 -2.73
N PHE A 287 -13.49 0.57 -1.87
CA PHE A 287 -12.47 -0.48 -1.91
C PHE A 287 -13.09 -1.89 -1.83
N PHE A 288 -14.01 -2.12 -0.89
CA PHE A 288 -14.72 -3.39 -0.74
C PHE A 288 -15.42 -3.79 -2.04
N LYS A 289 -16.13 -2.86 -2.69
CA LYS A 289 -16.81 -3.10 -3.97
C LYS A 289 -15.82 -3.46 -5.09
N GLU A 290 -14.69 -2.75 -5.19
CA GLU A 290 -13.67 -3.04 -6.19
C GLU A 290 -13.03 -4.41 -5.97
N VAL A 291 -12.64 -4.73 -4.73
CA VAL A 291 -12.07 -6.04 -4.37
C VAL A 291 -13.07 -7.17 -4.59
N SER A 292 -14.36 -6.96 -4.27
CA SER A 292 -15.43 -7.93 -4.58
C SER A 292 -15.47 -8.30 -6.05
N ALA A 293 -15.43 -7.29 -6.94
CA ALA A 293 -15.48 -7.50 -8.39
C ALA A 293 -14.24 -8.27 -8.90
N LEU A 294 -13.07 -8.05 -8.30
CA LEU A 294 -11.85 -8.78 -8.64
C LEU A 294 -11.91 -10.25 -8.21
N VAL A 295 -12.41 -10.51 -7.00
CA VAL A 295 -12.62 -11.88 -6.52
C VAL A 295 -13.66 -12.60 -7.39
N ASP A 296 -14.73 -11.91 -7.78
CA ASP A 296 -15.72 -12.44 -8.72
C ASP A 296 -15.12 -12.75 -10.10
N ALA A 297 -14.22 -11.90 -10.61
CA ALA A 297 -13.51 -12.16 -11.85
C ALA A 297 -12.61 -13.40 -11.75
N LEU A 298 -11.86 -13.56 -10.64
CA LEU A 298 -11.05 -14.75 -10.38
C LEU A 298 -11.89 -16.02 -10.29
N ASN A 299 -13.10 -15.92 -9.74
CA ASN A 299 -14.06 -17.02 -9.63
C ASN A 299 -14.59 -17.55 -10.97
N HIS A 300 -14.30 -16.90 -12.10
CA HIS A 300 -14.52 -17.50 -13.43
C HIS A 300 -13.47 -18.55 -13.82
N HIS A 301 -12.33 -18.55 -13.13
CA HIS A 301 -11.21 -19.48 -13.38
C HIS A 301 -11.10 -20.58 -12.33
N VAL A 302 -11.84 -20.48 -11.21
CA VAL A 302 -11.87 -21.50 -10.17
C VAL A 302 -12.48 -22.80 -10.74
N PRO A 303 -11.80 -23.96 -10.61
CA PRO A 303 -12.35 -25.25 -10.99
C PRO A 303 -13.69 -25.56 -10.31
N LYS A 304 -14.62 -26.20 -11.02
CA LYS A 304 -16.00 -26.44 -10.53
C LYS A 304 -16.08 -27.32 -9.29
N ASP A 305 -15.07 -28.15 -9.05
CA ASP A 305 -14.93 -29.05 -7.91
C ASP A 305 -14.31 -28.36 -6.68
N GLN A 306 -13.91 -27.10 -6.80
CA GLN A 306 -13.34 -26.30 -5.72
C GLN A 306 -14.31 -25.21 -5.24
N PRO A 307 -14.28 -24.86 -3.93
CA PRO A 307 -15.08 -23.76 -3.42
C PRO A 307 -14.68 -22.43 -4.08
N ARG A 308 -15.66 -21.55 -4.27
CA ARG A 308 -15.42 -20.19 -4.77
C ARG A 308 -14.67 -19.38 -3.71
N LEU A 309 -13.80 -18.49 -4.19
CA LEU A 309 -13.13 -17.49 -3.36
C LEU A 309 -14.15 -16.44 -2.92
N THR A 310 -13.95 -15.90 -1.72
CA THR A 310 -14.80 -14.89 -1.08
C THR A 310 -13.95 -13.83 -0.43
N ILE A 311 -14.56 -12.68 -0.13
CA ILE A 311 -13.95 -11.65 0.71
C ILE A 311 -14.43 -11.84 2.15
N PRO A 312 -13.57 -11.69 3.17
CA PRO A 312 -14.01 -11.71 4.55
C PRO A 312 -14.94 -10.52 4.82
N ASP A 313 -15.88 -10.70 5.76
CA ASP A 313 -16.69 -9.63 6.32
C ASP A 313 -15.82 -8.47 6.82
N ASP A 314 -16.27 -7.23 6.65
CA ASP A 314 -15.51 -6.02 6.97
C ASP A 314 -15.23 -5.83 8.47
N LYS A 315 -15.84 -6.65 9.33
CA LYS A 315 -15.61 -6.74 10.77
C LYS A 315 -14.57 -7.76 11.16
N PHE A 316 -14.20 -8.68 10.26
CA PHE A 316 -13.24 -9.74 10.52
C PHE A 316 -11.84 -9.16 10.73
N ARG A 317 -11.20 -9.53 11.84
CA ARG A 317 -9.79 -9.24 12.13
C ARG A 317 -9.43 -7.74 11.98
N ARG A 318 -10.28 -6.88 12.54
CA ARG A 318 -10.05 -5.43 12.58
C ARG A 318 -9.23 -5.05 13.81
N SER A 319 -8.27 -4.16 13.61
CA SER A 319 -7.44 -3.54 14.65
C SER A 319 -7.75 -2.04 14.79
N ILE A 320 -8.44 -1.46 13.81
CA ILE A 320 -8.81 -0.05 13.75
C ILE A 320 -10.33 0.10 13.56
N GLY A 321 -10.92 1.10 14.23
CA GLY A 321 -12.35 1.45 14.10
C GLY A 321 -13.28 0.69 15.03
N ASN A 322 -14.58 0.73 14.75
CA ASN A 322 -15.66 0.24 15.60
C ASN A 322 -15.60 -1.26 15.91
N TYR A 323 -14.87 -2.03 15.10
CA TYR A 323 -14.71 -3.47 15.25
C TYR A 323 -13.34 -3.88 15.78
N ALA A 324 -12.48 -2.93 16.12
CA ALA A 324 -11.15 -3.18 16.67
C ALA A 324 -11.20 -4.16 17.87
N GLY A 325 -10.44 -5.26 17.77
CA GLY A 325 -10.33 -6.27 18.82
C GLY A 325 -11.59 -7.12 19.05
N LYS A 326 -12.65 -6.97 18.24
CA LYS A 326 -13.85 -7.82 18.31
C LYS A 326 -13.62 -9.15 17.58
N THR A 327 -14.39 -10.16 17.97
CA THR A 327 -14.21 -11.57 17.60
C THR A 327 -15.17 -12.01 16.49
N TYR A 328 -15.28 -11.24 15.41
CA TYR A 328 -16.12 -11.60 14.27
C TYR A 328 -15.44 -12.69 13.42
N SER A 329 -16.21 -13.65 12.91
CA SER A 329 -15.77 -14.63 11.92
C SER A 329 -15.58 -13.99 10.53
N ILE A 330 -15.01 -14.73 9.58
CA ILE A 330 -14.91 -14.29 8.16
C ILE A 330 -16.27 -14.07 7.49
N THR A 331 -17.36 -14.53 8.11
CA THR A 331 -18.74 -14.37 7.65
C THR A 331 -19.54 -13.36 8.49
N GLY A 332 -18.89 -12.60 9.37
CA GLY A 332 -19.53 -11.55 10.16
C GLY A 332 -20.29 -12.04 11.39
N LYS A 333 -20.15 -13.32 11.77
CA LYS A 333 -20.74 -13.86 13.00
C LYS A 333 -19.86 -13.50 14.19
N LEU A 334 -20.43 -12.87 15.23
CA LEU A 334 -19.72 -12.68 16.49
C LEU A 334 -19.48 -14.03 17.19
N LEU A 335 -18.23 -14.34 17.51
CA LEU A 335 -17.81 -15.58 18.16
C LEU A 335 -17.38 -15.30 19.61
N SER A 336 -17.39 -16.33 20.47
CA SER A 336 -16.66 -16.27 21.74
C SER A 336 -15.15 -16.18 21.50
N GLN A 337 -14.38 -15.79 22.52
CA GLN A 337 -12.91 -15.73 22.43
C GLN A 337 -12.29 -17.10 22.08
N GLU A 338 -12.81 -18.18 22.67
CA GLU A 338 -12.33 -19.53 22.38
C GLU A 338 -12.64 -19.95 20.93
N GLU A 339 -13.88 -19.72 20.48
CA GLU A 339 -14.28 -20.02 19.11
C GLU A 339 -13.50 -19.19 18.10
N TYR A 340 -13.25 -17.90 18.39
CA TYR A 340 -12.47 -17.03 17.53
C TYR A 340 -11.01 -17.49 17.44
N GLY A 341 -10.40 -17.93 18.55
CA GLY A 341 -9.06 -18.50 18.53
C GLY A 341 -8.95 -19.78 17.70
N LYS A 342 -10.00 -20.62 17.67
CA LYS A 342 -10.09 -21.78 16.78
C LYS A 342 -10.29 -21.34 15.32
N HIS A 343 -11.22 -20.41 15.10
CA HIS A 343 -11.55 -19.85 13.79
C HIS A 343 -10.31 -19.24 13.11
N LEU A 344 -9.52 -18.43 13.83
CA LEU A 344 -8.29 -17.84 13.32
C LEU A 344 -7.27 -18.90 12.84
N LYS A 345 -7.11 -20.00 13.57
CA LYS A 345 -6.20 -21.09 13.17
C LYS A 345 -6.66 -21.82 11.91
N GLU A 346 -7.97 -21.84 11.67
CA GLU A 346 -8.57 -22.49 10.49
C GLU A 346 -8.49 -21.61 9.25
N VAL A 347 -8.74 -20.31 9.39
CA VAL A 347 -8.97 -19.41 8.24
C VAL A 347 -7.77 -18.53 7.87
N MET A 348 -6.69 -18.55 8.64
CA MET A 348 -5.47 -17.80 8.37
C MET A 348 -4.34 -18.72 7.88
N PRO A 349 -3.36 -18.21 7.11
CA PRO A 349 -2.21 -19.01 6.72
C PRO A 349 -1.41 -19.43 7.95
N SER A 350 -1.12 -20.71 8.06
CA SER A 350 -0.18 -21.26 9.04
C SER A 350 1.22 -21.40 8.44
N ASP A 351 2.25 -21.60 9.28
CA ASP A 351 3.59 -21.92 8.78
C ASP A 351 3.61 -23.18 7.89
N ALA A 352 2.69 -24.12 8.11
CA ALA A 352 2.54 -25.31 7.27
C ALA A 352 1.94 -24.98 5.90
N ASP A 353 0.96 -24.06 5.85
CA ASP A 353 0.42 -23.56 4.57
C ASP A 353 1.51 -22.82 3.79
N ASP A 354 2.27 -21.94 4.45
CA ASP A 354 3.39 -21.21 3.84
C ASP A 354 4.43 -22.19 3.29
N GLN A 355 4.85 -23.18 4.07
CA GLN A 355 5.84 -24.16 3.64
C GLN A 355 5.33 -25.02 2.47
N SER A 356 4.03 -25.33 2.46
CA SER A 356 3.39 -26.04 1.35
C SER A 356 3.45 -25.22 0.06
N VAL A 357 3.12 -23.93 0.11
CA VAL A 357 3.19 -23.04 -1.06
C VAL A 357 4.64 -22.89 -1.52
N ILE A 358 5.58 -22.63 -0.61
CA ILE A 358 7.02 -22.51 -0.92
C ILE A 358 7.58 -23.78 -1.58
N ASN A 359 7.10 -24.96 -1.17
CA ASN A 359 7.50 -26.21 -1.80
C ASN A 359 6.90 -26.37 -3.20
N LEU A 360 5.63 -26.03 -3.39
CA LEU A 360 4.97 -26.03 -4.70
C LEU A 360 5.65 -25.08 -5.69
N GLU A 361 6.21 -23.97 -5.24
CA GLU A 361 6.90 -23.01 -6.10
C GLU A 361 8.11 -23.58 -6.84
N LYS A 362 8.65 -24.72 -6.36
CA LYS A 362 9.75 -25.46 -7.01
C LYS A 362 9.25 -26.38 -8.12
N GLU A 363 7.94 -26.63 -8.20
CA GLU A 363 7.34 -27.56 -9.16
C GLU A 363 6.96 -26.86 -10.46
N LYS A 364 7.26 -27.44 -11.61
CA LYS A 364 6.83 -26.87 -12.89
C LYS A 364 5.30 -26.81 -12.99
N GLY A 365 4.79 -25.66 -13.41
CA GLY A 365 3.36 -25.45 -13.67
C GLY A 365 2.51 -25.19 -12.42
N TRP A 366 3.12 -24.86 -11.27
CA TRP A 366 2.39 -24.37 -10.09
C TRP A 366 1.67 -23.04 -10.36
N ILE A 367 2.24 -22.22 -11.25
CA ILE A 367 1.69 -21.01 -11.85
C ILE A 367 1.83 -21.11 -13.37
N LEU A 368 0.85 -20.60 -14.12
CA LEU A 368 0.95 -20.50 -15.58
C LEU A 368 2.05 -19.50 -15.99
N ASP A 369 2.64 -19.69 -17.18
CA ASP A 369 3.68 -18.78 -17.68
C ASP A 369 3.09 -17.37 -17.91
N ALA A 370 3.84 -16.33 -17.56
CA ALA A 370 3.44 -14.94 -17.72
C ALA A 370 3.22 -14.55 -19.20
N ASN A 371 3.84 -15.27 -20.14
CA ASN A 371 3.72 -15.03 -21.57
C ASN A 371 2.54 -15.79 -22.24
N GLN A 372 1.91 -16.73 -21.53
CA GLN A 372 0.77 -17.48 -22.04
C GLN A 372 -0.49 -16.62 -21.93
N LYS A 373 -0.95 -16.10 -23.07
CA LYS A 373 -2.20 -15.33 -23.19
C LYS A 373 -3.44 -16.18 -22.96
#